data_AF-A0A2E8EX86-F1
#
_entry.id   AF-A0A2E8EX86-F1
#
_cell.length_a   1.000
_cell.length_b   1.000
_cell.length_c   1.000
_cell.angle_alpha   90.00
_cell.angle_beta   90.00
_cell.angle_gamma   90.00
#
_symmetry.space_group_name_H-M   'P 1'
#
loop_
_entity.id
_entity.type
_entity.pdbx_description
1 polymer ?
#
loop_
_entity_poly.entity_id
_entity_poly.type
_entity_poly.pdbx_seq_one_letter_code
_entity_poly.pdbx_strand_id
1 'polypeptide(L)'
;MIPMLSYAVSSNVIEIIEKECRRHPDVETGGILMGLTLAGRVTVTHATGPGIIWESSPHHFSKDRNYVQEVLNILHEYSGVNYLGLWHKHPLTHPRPSHGDVLNAMEEIADEQIGLEQLLTPICLLLPNKVEIIPYIVCDNQVEQVRWTQVPHDSITDDRIQGSQWYRTKGGNDRLTGEINGLKDMGAEIEIREGPDKRYQIRVPVDNDGGTKTEMVFLCPCDYPVGAPSVAILDGTSKQYKPYQSNTINAWNINKYLRDVVSEYNADIQHQIQDPD
;
A
#
# COMPACT_ATOMS: atom_id res chain seq x y z
N MET A 1 8.04 32.55 2.62
CA MET A 1 7.28 32.62 1.35
C MET A 1 7.15 31.19 0.88
N ILE A 2 5.93 30.64 0.90
CA ILE A 2 5.70 29.25 0.48
C ILE A 2 6.13 29.14 -0.99
N PRO A 3 7.06 28.25 -1.35
CA PRO A 3 7.47 28.09 -2.74
C PRO A 3 6.24 27.74 -3.60
N MET A 4 6.13 28.31 -4.80
CA MET A 4 5.08 27.95 -5.74
C MET A 4 5.32 26.52 -6.24
N LEU A 5 4.78 25.55 -5.50
CA LEU A 5 4.84 24.15 -5.83
C LEU A 5 3.60 23.74 -6.61
N SER A 6 3.82 22.87 -7.59
CA SER A 6 2.73 22.14 -8.24
C SER A 6 2.59 20.76 -7.60
N TYR A 7 1.36 20.27 -7.47
CA TYR A 7 1.08 18.99 -6.83
C TYR A 7 0.47 18.01 -7.84
N ALA A 8 0.94 16.78 -7.80
CA ALA A 8 0.36 15.67 -8.53
C ALA A 8 0.18 14.47 -7.62
N VAL A 9 -0.81 13.63 -7.95
CA VAL A 9 -1.12 12.43 -7.17
C VAL A 9 -1.35 11.25 -8.11
N SER A 10 -0.72 10.13 -7.78
CA SER A 10 -0.89 8.85 -8.46
C SER A 10 -2.34 8.33 -8.35
N SER A 11 -2.88 7.73 -9.41
CA SER A 11 -4.17 7.03 -9.36
C SER A 11 -4.21 5.96 -8.27
N ASN A 12 -3.10 5.23 -8.04
CA ASN A 12 -3.02 4.21 -6.99
C ASN A 12 -3.18 4.82 -5.58
N VAL A 13 -2.68 6.03 -5.36
CA VAL A 13 -2.85 6.73 -4.06
C VAL A 13 -4.32 7.01 -3.81
N ILE A 14 -5.04 7.48 -4.84
CA ILE A 14 -6.49 7.72 -4.75
C ILE A 14 -7.21 6.42 -4.41
N GLU A 15 -6.92 5.33 -5.13
CA GLU A 15 -7.55 4.02 -4.91
C GLU A 15 -7.32 3.47 -3.49
N ILE A 16 -6.11 3.62 -2.95
CA ILE A 16 -5.76 3.19 -1.58
C ILE A 16 -6.57 3.98 -0.55
N ILE A 17 -6.54 5.30 -0.63
CA ILE A 17 -7.28 6.19 0.28
C ILE A 17 -8.78 5.90 0.21
N GLU A 18 -9.30 5.76 -1.01
CA GLU A 18 -10.70 5.47 -1.28
C GLU A 18 -11.16 4.14 -0.67
N LYS A 19 -10.35 3.08 -0.83
CA LYS A 19 -10.62 1.76 -0.28
C LYS A 19 -10.63 1.81 1.24
N GLU A 20 -9.64 2.47 1.84
CA GLU A 20 -9.48 2.56 3.28
C GLU A 20 -10.61 3.37 3.94
N CYS A 21 -11.00 4.49 3.35
CA CYS A 21 -12.17 5.27 3.81
C CYS A 21 -13.46 4.44 3.83
N ARG A 22 -13.68 3.60 2.80
CA ARG A 22 -14.88 2.74 2.70
C ARG A 22 -14.84 1.56 3.66
N ARG A 23 -13.66 1.06 4.04
CA ARG A 23 -13.51 0.00 5.06
C ARG A 23 -13.86 0.49 6.47
N HIS A 24 -13.66 1.78 6.72
CA HIS A 24 -13.87 2.40 8.04
C HIS A 24 -14.89 3.53 7.95
N PRO A 25 -16.16 3.25 7.60
CA PRO A 25 -17.14 4.31 7.30
C PRO A 25 -17.42 5.23 8.50
N ASP A 26 -17.50 4.65 9.70
CA ASP A 26 -18.01 5.33 10.90
C ASP A 26 -16.94 5.96 11.80
N VAL A 27 -15.66 5.70 11.52
CA VAL A 27 -14.53 6.18 12.34
C VAL A 27 -13.51 6.91 11.48
N GLU A 28 -12.74 7.82 12.06
CA GLU A 28 -11.58 8.37 11.36
C GLU A 28 -10.56 7.26 11.08
N THR A 29 -9.89 7.35 9.94
CA THR A 29 -8.77 6.48 9.53
C THR A 29 -7.81 7.34 8.73
N GLY A 30 -6.61 6.87 8.47
CA GLY A 30 -5.63 7.61 7.71
C GLY A 30 -4.39 6.80 7.42
N GLY A 31 -3.34 7.48 7.02
CA GLY A 31 -2.05 6.86 6.77
C GLY A 31 -1.04 7.89 6.29
N ILE A 32 0.12 7.41 5.86
CA ILE A 32 1.19 8.28 5.38
C ILE A 32 1.12 8.43 3.86
N LEU A 33 1.69 9.52 3.38
CA LEU A 33 1.91 9.83 1.97
C LEU A 33 3.41 9.88 1.71
N MET A 34 3.82 9.26 0.61
CA MET A 34 5.19 9.33 0.13
C MET A 34 5.27 9.65 -1.35
N GLY A 35 6.40 10.21 -1.75
CA GLY A 35 6.66 10.51 -3.14
C GLY A 35 7.91 11.33 -3.36
N LEU A 36 7.90 12.18 -4.37
CA LEU A 36 9.07 12.89 -4.85
C LEU A 36 8.80 14.38 -4.95
N THR A 37 9.78 15.18 -4.56
CA THR A 37 9.83 16.62 -4.87
C THR A 37 10.94 16.85 -5.88
N LEU A 38 10.57 17.24 -7.09
CA LEU A 38 11.51 17.49 -8.18
C LEU A 38 11.15 18.77 -8.92
N ALA A 39 12.14 19.67 -9.09
CA ALA A 39 12.00 20.89 -9.88
C ALA A 39 10.72 21.70 -9.58
N GLY A 40 10.37 21.83 -8.29
CA GLY A 40 9.17 22.57 -7.86
C GLY A 40 7.84 21.82 -8.03
N ARG A 41 7.88 20.51 -8.27
CA ARG A 41 6.70 19.63 -8.32
C ARG A 41 6.78 18.56 -7.25
N VAL A 42 5.75 18.50 -6.41
CA VAL A 42 5.52 17.40 -5.46
C VAL A 42 4.62 16.38 -6.14
N THR A 43 5.08 15.14 -6.25
CA THR A 43 4.31 14.02 -6.81
C THR A 43 4.13 12.97 -5.74
N VAL A 44 2.89 12.80 -5.27
CA VAL A 44 2.51 11.77 -4.30
C VAL A 44 2.30 10.46 -5.05
N THR A 45 3.09 9.44 -4.71
CA THR A 45 3.17 8.19 -5.49
C THR A 45 2.69 6.99 -4.69
N HIS A 46 2.83 7.03 -3.37
CA HIS A 46 2.41 5.98 -2.44
C HIS A 46 1.57 6.56 -1.32
N ALA A 47 0.63 5.75 -0.84
CA ALA A 47 -0.13 5.99 0.38
C ALA A 47 -0.25 4.68 1.15
N THR A 48 -0.41 4.77 2.46
CA THR A 48 -0.67 3.61 3.31
C THR A 48 -2.01 3.74 4.01
N GLY A 49 -2.46 2.65 4.63
CA GLY A 49 -3.44 2.73 5.71
C GLY A 49 -2.79 3.09 7.06
N PRO A 50 -3.52 2.89 8.17
CA PRO A 50 -3.13 3.41 9.49
C PRO A 50 -2.02 2.62 10.19
N GLY A 51 -1.71 1.42 9.68
CA GLY A 51 -0.83 0.44 10.29
C GLY A 51 -1.59 -0.69 10.99
N ILE A 52 -0.89 -1.50 11.78
CA ILE A 52 -1.47 -2.69 12.41
C ILE A 52 -2.12 -2.33 13.75
N ILE A 53 -1.40 -1.58 14.58
CA ILE A 53 -1.84 -1.15 15.90
C ILE A 53 -2.15 0.33 15.86
N TRP A 54 -3.42 0.64 15.63
CA TRP A 54 -3.90 2.01 15.46
C TRP A 54 -5.16 2.24 16.29
N GLU A 55 -5.39 3.48 16.70
CA GLU A 55 -6.60 3.86 17.44
C GLU A 55 -7.49 4.73 16.58
N SER A 56 -8.80 4.54 16.72
CA SER A 56 -9.78 5.40 16.07
C SER A 56 -11.04 5.62 16.87
N SER A 57 -11.61 6.79 16.62
CA SER A 57 -12.93 7.19 17.03
C SER A 57 -13.57 8.01 15.89
N PRO A 58 -14.84 8.42 16.01
CA PRO A 58 -15.47 9.29 15.02
C PRO A 58 -14.79 10.66 14.80
N HIS A 59 -13.91 11.08 15.71
CA HIS A 59 -13.26 12.41 15.72
C HIS A 59 -11.76 12.36 16.05
N HIS A 60 -11.15 11.18 15.98
CA HIS A 60 -9.74 11.01 16.27
C HIS A 60 -9.18 9.77 15.59
N PHE A 61 -7.94 9.88 15.14
CA PHE A 61 -7.15 8.80 14.58
C PHE A 61 -5.70 8.90 15.08
N SER A 62 -5.09 7.76 15.41
CA SER A 62 -3.65 7.65 15.65
C SER A 62 -3.04 6.52 14.81
N LYS A 63 -1.90 6.81 14.16
CA LYS A 63 -1.17 5.85 13.34
C LYS A 63 -0.22 4.99 14.16
N ASP A 64 0.03 3.77 13.68
CA ASP A 64 1.06 2.89 14.22
C ASP A 64 2.45 3.42 13.83
N ARG A 65 3.07 4.24 14.71
CA ARG A 65 4.32 4.93 14.41
C ARG A 65 5.47 4.00 14.03
N ASN A 66 5.59 2.85 14.69
CA ASN A 66 6.67 1.90 14.41
C ASN A 66 6.47 1.22 13.06
N TYR A 67 5.24 0.75 12.81
CA TYR A 67 4.89 0.13 11.54
C TYR A 67 5.08 1.10 10.36
N VAL A 68 4.58 2.33 10.47
CA VAL A 68 4.74 3.29 9.37
C VAL A 68 6.21 3.65 9.14
N GLN A 69 7.04 3.67 10.19
CA GLN A 69 8.49 3.89 10.02
C GLN A 69 9.16 2.75 9.24
N GLU A 70 8.77 1.49 9.49
CA GLU A 70 9.26 0.37 8.69
C GLU A 70 8.83 0.51 7.22
N VAL A 71 7.58 0.91 6.98
CA VAL A 71 7.08 1.17 5.62
C VAL A 71 7.85 2.32 4.95
N LEU A 72 8.12 3.42 5.66
CA LEU A 72 8.94 4.53 5.16
C LEU A 72 10.32 4.04 4.72
N ASN A 73 10.97 3.24 5.57
CA ASN A 73 12.30 2.71 5.29
C ASN A 73 12.30 1.78 4.05
N ILE A 74 11.30 0.92 3.94
CA ILE A 74 11.13 0.01 2.79
C ILE A 74 10.96 0.81 1.50
N LEU A 75 10.01 1.75 1.47
CA LEU A 75 9.71 2.52 0.27
C LEU A 75 10.86 3.44 -0.14
N HIS A 76 11.55 4.04 0.84
CA HIS A 76 12.76 4.81 0.59
C HIS A 76 13.88 3.95 0.01
N GLU A 77 14.14 2.76 0.58
CA GLU A 77 15.15 1.84 0.03
C GLU A 77 14.79 1.41 -1.40
N TYR A 78 13.52 1.09 -1.66
CA TYR A 78 13.10 0.49 -2.92
C TYR A 78 13.02 1.52 -4.04
N SER A 79 12.49 2.70 -3.75
CA SER A 79 12.08 3.68 -4.77
C SER A 79 12.62 5.09 -4.52
N GLY A 80 13.44 5.31 -3.49
CA GLY A 80 14.01 6.63 -3.17
C GLY A 80 12.97 7.70 -2.91
N VAL A 81 11.73 7.31 -2.61
CA VAL A 81 10.64 8.22 -2.27
C VAL A 81 10.75 8.63 -0.81
N ASN A 82 10.35 9.86 -0.53
CA ASN A 82 10.41 10.44 0.80
C ASN A 82 9.00 10.62 1.37
N TYR A 83 8.94 10.72 2.69
CA TYR A 83 7.74 11.14 3.39
C TYR A 83 7.29 12.53 2.91
N LEU A 84 5.99 12.71 2.69
CA LEU A 84 5.40 13.98 2.26
C LEU A 84 4.33 14.48 3.24
N GLY A 85 3.84 13.63 4.13
CA GLY A 85 2.82 13.96 5.11
C GLY A 85 1.84 12.83 5.35
N LEU A 86 0.68 13.17 5.90
CA LEU A 86 -0.32 12.22 6.37
C LEU A 86 -1.68 12.55 5.76
N TRP A 87 -2.46 11.55 5.38
CA TRP A 87 -3.85 11.77 4.97
C TRP A 87 -4.75 11.16 6.03
N HIS A 88 -5.95 11.70 6.20
CA HIS A 88 -6.95 11.11 7.08
C HIS A 88 -8.38 11.51 6.71
N LYS A 89 -9.32 10.67 7.14
CA LYS A 89 -10.75 10.86 6.94
C LYS A 89 -11.34 11.62 8.12
N HIS A 90 -12.11 12.67 7.81
CA HIS A 90 -12.93 13.38 8.78
C HIS A 90 -14.41 13.01 8.66
N PRO A 91 -15.21 13.26 9.71
CA PRO A 91 -16.66 13.34 9.57
C PRO A 91 -17.05 14.50 8.63
N LEU A 92 -18.15 14.34 7.89
CA LEU A 92 -18.64 15.33 6.93
C LEU A 92 -18.87 16.74 7.51
N THR A 93 -19.12 16.82 8.81
CA THR A 93 -19.33 18.09 9.54
C THR A 93 -18.05 18.91 9.74
N HIS A 94 -16.87 18.33 9.52
CA HIS A 94 -15.57 18.96 9.78
C HIS A 94 -14.61 18.83 8.57
N PRO A 95 -14.88 19.48 7.43
CA PRO A 95 -14.15 19.26 6.17
C PRO A 95 -12.77 19.95 6.07
N ARG A 96 -12.22 20.40 7.20
CA ARG A 96 -10.96 21.13 7.28
C ARG A 96 -10.07 20.54 8.37
N PRO A 97 -8.73 20.68 8.25
CA PRO A 97 -7.82 20.33 9.34
C PRO A 97 -8.25 21.04 10.63
N SER A 98 -8.35 20.27 11.70
CA SER A 98 -8.57 20.74 13.05
C SER A 98 -7.32 21.42 13.60
N HIS A 99 -7.45 22.08 14.75
CA HIS A 99 -6.27 22.62 15.44
C HIS A 99 -5.28 21.52 15.83
N GLY A 100 -5.79 20.34 16.24
CA GLY A 100 -4.94 19.18 16.57
C GLY A 100 -4.15 18.66 15.36
N ASP A 101 -4.76 18.67 14.18
CA ASP A 101 -4.08 18.27 12.94
C ASP A 101 -2.91 19.21 12.61
N VAL A 102 -3.11 20.52 12.78
CA VAL A 102 -2.06 21.51 12.57
C VAL A 102 -0.92 21.34 13.57
N LEU A 103 -1.21 21.11 14.85
CA LEU A 103 -0.19 20.87 15.86
C LEU A 103 0.63 19.61 15.54
N ASN A 104 -0.04 18.49 15.24
CA ASN A 104 0.63 17.25 14.86
C ASN A 104 1.50 17.42 13.61
N ALA A 105 1.00 18.15 12.60
CA ALA A 105 1.77 18.43 11.39
C ALA A 105 3.01 19.28 11.68
N MET A 106 2.89 20.29 12.55
CA MET A 106 4.02 21.13 12.96
C MET A 106 5.04 20.37 13.82
N GLU A 107 4.61 19.41 14.64
CA GLU A 107 5.52 18.51 15.36
C GLU A 107 6.37 17.67 14.39
N GLU A 108 5.77 17.15 13.32
CA GLU A 108 6.50 16.39 12.29
C GLU A 108 7.43 17.28 11.44
N ILE A 109 7.00 18.50 11.11
CA ILE A 109 7.85 19.49 10.41
C ILE A 109 9.06 19.89 11.26
N ALA A 110 8.88 20.00 12.59
CA ALA A 110 9.95 20.39 13.51
C ALA A 110 11.00 19.28 13.73
N ASP A 111 10.72 18.04 13.35
CA ASP A 111 11.68 16.95 13.44
C ASP A 111 12.72 17.04 12.30
N GLU A 112 13.92 17.48 12.65
CA GLU A 112 15.04 17.61 11.71
C GLU A 112 15.43 16.29 11.03
N GLN A 113 15.11 15.13 11.62
CA GLN A 113 15.36 13.83 10.99
C GLN A 113 14.41 13.56 9.83
N ILE A 114 13.20 14.14 9.87
CA ILE A 114 12.22 14.04 8.79
C ILE A 114 12.57 15.02 7.67
N GLY A 115 13.00 16.24 8.04
CA GLY A 115 13.51 17.23 7.08
C GLY A 115 12.44 17.80 6.15
N LEU A 116 11.20 17.96 6.63
CA LEU A 116 10.11 18.60 5.88
C LEU A 116 10.10 20.11 6.07
N GLU A 117 9.86 20.86 5.00
CA GLU A 117 9.54 22.29 5.06
C GLU A 117 8.03 22.55 5.18
N GLN A 118 7.23 21.62 4.66
CA GLN A 118 5.78 21.65 4.69
C GLN A 118 5.26 20.21 4.71
N LEU A 119 4.06 20.03 5.25
CA LEU A 119 3.42 18.72 5.36
C LEU A 119 2.12 18.71 4.56
N LEU A 120 1.95 17.72 3.68
CA LEU A 120 0.67 17.45 3.03
C LEU A 120 -0.28 16.79 4.02
N THR A 121 -1.46 17.39 4.23
CA THR A 121 -2.53 16.82 5.05
C THR A 121 -3.88 16.76 4.34
N PRO A 122 -4.07 15.85 3.36
CA PRO A 122 -5.36 15.71 2.70
C PRO A 122 -6.44 15.22 3.67
N ILE A 123 -7.55 15.95 3.71
CA ILE A 123 -8.75 15.56 4.44
C ILE A 123 -9.70 14.82 3.51
N CYS A 124 -10.07 13.62 3.89
CA CYS A 124 -10.95 12.75 3.13
C CYS A 124 -12.36 12.79 3.71
N LEU A 125 -13.36 12.86 2.84
CA LEU A 125 -14.78 12.91 3.18
C LEU A 125 -15.51 11.78 2.48
N LEU A 126 -16.02 10.82 3.24
CA LEU A 126 -16.79 9.71 2.70
C LEU A 126 -18.23 10.15 2.40
N LEU A 127 -18.55 10.26 1.12
CA LEU A 127 -19.92 10.51 0.63
C LEU A 127 -20.50 9.20 0.08
N PRO A 128 -21.84 9.09 -0.11
CA PRO A 128 -22.47 7.84 -0.54
C PRO A 128 -21.89 7.21 -1.81
N ASN A 129 -21.45 8.01 -2.77
CA ASN A 129 -20.99 7.54 -4.09
C ASN A 129 -19.51 7.83 -4.38
N LYS A 130 -18.81 8.55 -3.51
CA LYS A 130 -17.41 8.96 -3.73
C LYS A 130 -16.71 9.25 -2.42
N VAL A 131 -15.38 9.21 -2.42
CA VAL A 131 -14.58 9.85 -1.37
C VAL A 131 -14.07 11.16 -1.95
N GLU A 132 -14.35 12.26 -1.27
CA GLU A 132 -13.79 13.55 -1.64
C GLU A 132 -12.49 13.78 -0.87
N ILE A 133 -11.38 13.90 -1.59
CA ILE A 133 -10.05 14.08 -1.02
C ILE A 133 -9.62 15.53 -1.25
N ILE A 134 -9.53 16.29 -0.16
CA ILE A 134 -9.24 17.72 -0.18
C ILE A 134 -7.80 17.92 0.30
N PRO A 135 -6.83 18.18 -0.59
CA PRO A 135 -5.44 18.32 -0.17
C PRO A 135 -5.20 19.67 0.50
N TYR A 136 -4.61 19.62 1.69
CA TYR A 136 -4.10 20.78 2.41
C TYR A 136 -2.59 20.67 2.57
N ILE A 137 -1.92 21.81 2.71
CA ILE A 137 -0.56 21.90 3.23
C ILE A 137 -0.57 22.60 4.59
N VAL A 138 0.30 22.16 5.47
CA VAL A 138 0.64 22.85 6.71
C VAL A 138 2.08 23.32 6.63
N CYS A 139 2.30 24.60 6.91
CA CYS A 139 3.62 25.23 6.97
C CYS A 139 3.51 26.48 7.85
N ASP A 140 4.47 26.75 8.73
CA ASP A 140 4.51 27.95 9.59
C ASP A 140 3.20 28.20 10.38
N ASN A 141 2.57 27.14 10.91
CA ASN A 141 1.23 27.17 11.56
C ASN A 141 0.08 27.66 10.66
N GLN A 142 0.29 27.76 9.35
CA GLN A 142 -0.73 28.09 8.37
C GLN A 142 -1.23 26.82 7.68
N VAL A 143 -2.51 26.85 7.33
CA VAL A 143 -3.17 25.80 6.55
C VAL A 143 -3.61 26.41 5.23
N GLU A 144 -3.16 25.84 4.13
CA GLU A 144 -3.58 26.24 2.79
C GLU A 144 -4.17 25.05 2.04
N GLN A 145 -5.33 25.24 1.44
CA GLN A 145 -5.89 24.25 0.53
C GLN A 145 -5.17 24.36 -0.81
N VAL A 146 -4.63 23.25 -1.30
CA VAL A 146 -3.96 23.20 -2.60
C VAL A 146 -4.83 22.48 -3.63
N ARG A 147 -4.36 22.47 -4.88
CA ARG A 147 -4.89 21.59 -5.91
C ARG A 147 -3.79 20.65 -6.36
N TRP A 148 -4.11 19.36 -6.42
CA TRP A 148 -3.27 18.38 -7.09
C TRP A 148 -3.92 17.87 -8.38
N THR A 149 -3.09 17.46 -9.34
CA THR A 149 -3.57 16.81 -10.56
C THR A 149 -3.41 15.30 -10.41
N GLN A 150 -4.50 14.55 -10.60
CA GLN A 150 -4.42 13.09 -10.65
C GLN A 150 -3.72 12.66 -11.94
N VAL A 151 -2.75 11.76 -11.83
CA VAL A 151 -2.01 11.17 -12.95
C VAL A 151 -2.09 9.63 -12.87
N PRO A 152 -2.20 8.91 -14.00
CA PRO A 152 -2.10 7.45 -13.99
C PRO A 152 -0.77 7.02 -13.36
N HIS A 153 -0.79 6.03 -12.46
CA HIS A 153 0.42 5.56 -11.79
C HIS A 153 1.52 5.15 -12.79
N ASP A 154 1.15 4.37 -13.80
CA ASP A 154 2.07 3.87 -14.84
C ASP A 154 2.62 4.99 -15.76
N SER A 155 2.05 6.19 -15.70
CA SER A 155 2.54 7.35 -16.46
C SER A 155 3.64 8.13 -15.73
N ILE A 156 3.93 7.80 -14.48
CA ILE A 156 4.97 8.46 -13.69
C ILE A 156 6.32 7.95 -14.19
N THR A 157 7.05 8.76 -14.95
CA THR A 157 8.28 8.34 -15.67
C THR A 157 9.57 8.46 -14.86
N ASP A 158 9.50 8.67 -13.55
CA ASP A 158 10.72 8.75 -12.74
C ASP A 158 11.35 7.35 -12.64
N ASP A 159 12.61 7.22 -13.05
CA ASP A 159 13.32 5.92 -13.05
C ASP A 159 13.40 5.28 -11.66
N ARG A 160 13.33 6.08 -10.59
CA ARG A 160 13.30 5.55 -9.22
C ARG A 160 11.97 4.86 -8.90
N ILE A 161 10.89 5.17 -9.64
CA ILE A 161 9.56 4.59 -9.47
C ILE A 161 9.30 3.50 -10.52
N GLN A 162 9.70 3.72 -11.77
CA GLN A 162 9.49 2.74 -12.87
C GLN A 162 10.59 1.67 -12.94
N GLY A 163 11.79 2.01 -12.49
CA GLY A 163 12.96 1.13 -12.53
C GLY A 163 13.23 0.39 -11.23
N SER A 164 12.54 0.73 -10.13
CA SER A 164 12.69 0.07 -8.84
C SER A 164 12.15 -1.34 -8.88
N GLN A 165 13.06 -2.29 -9.02
CA GLN A 165 12.79 -3.69 -8.79
C GLN A 165 13.10 -3.97 -7.33
N TRP A 166 12.08 -4.02 -6.47
CA TRP A 166 12.24 -4.13 -5.02
C TRP A 166 13.23 -5.24 -4.63
N TYR A 167 13.16 -6.40 -5.28
CA TYR A 167 14.02 -7.57 -5.01
C TYR A 167 15.51 -7.37 -5.37
N ARG A 168 15.88 -6.27 -6.04
CA ARG A 168 17.28 -5.91 -6.32
C ARG A 168 17.91 -5.08 -5.20
N THR A 169 17.11 -4.53 -4.29
CA THR A 169 17.63 -3.91 -3.08
C THR A 169 18.02 -4.99 -2.07
N LYS A 170 18.73 -4.61 -1.01
CA LYS A 170 19.12 -5.55 0.02
C LYS A 170 17.88 -6.05 0.77
N GLY A 171 17.05 -5.13 1.27
CA GLY A 171 15.84 -5.46 2.00
C GLY A 171 14.84 -6.24 1.16
N GLY A 172 14.73 -5.96 -0.14
CA GLY A 172 13.88 -6.74 -1.03
C GLY A 172 14.42 -8.12 -1.34
N ASN A 173 15.75 -8.28 -1.47
CA ASN A 173 16.35 -9.60 -1.61
C ASN A 173 16.16 -10.46 -0.35
N ASP A 174 16.33 -9.85 0.83
CA ASP A 174 16.06 -10.48 2.12
C ASP A 174 14.59 -10.90 2.21
N ARG A 175 13.66 -10.04 1.80
CA ARG A 175 12.22 -10.35 1.72
C ARG A 175 11.94 -11.53 0.80
N LEU A 176 12.47 -11.50 -0.43
CA LEU A 176 12.27 -12.58 -1.41
C LEU A 176 12.81 -13.93 -0.88
N THR A 177 13.97 -13.90 -0.22
CA THR A 177 14.55 -15.09 0.42
C THR A 177 13.63 -15.63 1.51
N GLY A 178 13.05 -14.74 2.33
CA GLY A 178 12.05 -15.10 3.34
C GLY A 178 10.81 -15.78 2.74
N GLU A 179 10.27 -15.23 1.65
CA GLU A 179 9.14 -15.85 0.93
C GLU A 179 9.47 -17.25 0.41
N ILE A 180 10.63 -17.40 -0.23
CA ILE A 180 11.08 -18.68 -0.80
C ILE A 180 11.24 -19.73 0.30
N ASN A 181 11.92 -19.37 1.40
CA ASN A 181 12.14 -20.30 2.50
C ASN A 181 10.81 -20.68 3.17
N GLY A 182 9.94 -19.70 3.43
CA GLY A 182 8.64 -19.94 4.04
C GLY A 182 7.75 -20.88 3.22
N LEU A 183 7.78 -20.77 1.89
CA LEU A 183 7.06 -21.67 0.99
C LEU A 183 7.72 -23.07 0.89
N LYS A 184 9.06 -23.14 0.86
CA LYS A 184 9.79 -24.42 0.87
C LYS A 184 9.57 -25.21 2.15
N ASP A 185 9.48 -24.55 3.29
CA ASP A 185 9.21 -25.18 4.59
C ASP A 185 7.82 -25.84 4.62
N MET A 186 6.89 -25.41 3.76
CA MET A 186 5.59 -26.06 3.53
C MET A 186 5.67 -27.26 2.58
N GLY A 187 6.86 -27.59 2.05
CA GLY A 187 7.06 -28.62 1.04
C GLY A 187 6.68 -28.17 -0.38
N ALA A 188 6.48 -26.88 -0.62
CA ALA A 188 6.08 -26.39 -1.93
C ALA A 188 7.28 -26.28 -2.90
N GLU A 189 7.12 -26.77 -4.12
CA GLU A 189 7.99 -26.40 -5.23
C GLU A 189 7.65 -24.96 -5.67
N ILE A 190 8.66 -24.16 -6.02
CA ILE A 190 8.45 -22.74 -6.32
C ILE A 190 9.11 -22.43 -7.65
N GLU A 191 8.36 -21.80 -8.55
CA GLU A 191 8.91 -21.21 -9.75
C GLU A 191 8.80 -19.69 -9.67
N ILE A 192 9.90 -19.00 -9.95
CA ILE A 192 9.96 -17.54 -9.99
C ILE A 192 10.19 -17.14 -11.44
N ARG A 193 9.34 -16.25 -11.95
CA ARG A 193 9.45 -15.71 -13.30
C ARG A 193 9.39 -14.19 -13.28
N GLU A 194 10.25 -13.56 -14.08
CA GLU A 194 10.12 -12.13 -14.39
C GLU A 194 9.16 -11.99 -15.59
N GLY A 195 8.08 -11.22 -15.41
CA GLY A 195 7.14 -10.90 -16.47
C GLY A 195 7.73 -9.93 -17.50
N PRO A 196 7.11 -9.78 -18.69
CA PRO A 196 7.52 -8.78 -19.69
C PRO A 196 7.41 -7.33 -19.19
N ASP A 197 6.54 -7.11 -18.21
CA ASP A 197 6.35 -5.86 -17.46
C ASP A 197 7.35 -5.70 -16.30
N LYS A 198 8.34 -6.62 -16.22
CA LYS A 198 9.36 -6.72 -15.17
C LYS A 198 8.81 -7.02 -13.77
N ARG A 199 7.51 -7.30 -13.63
CA ARG A 199 6.94 -7.72 -12.34
C ARG A 199 7.29 -9.16 -12.06
N TYR A 200 7.61 -9.46 -10.82
CA TYR A 200 7.91 -10.82 -10.39
C TYR A 200 6.62 -11.62 -10.19
N GLN A 201 6.61 -12.81 -10.78
CA GLN A 201 5.59 -13.83 -10.59
C GLN A 201 6.19 -14.96 -9.75
N ILE A 202 5.54 -15.27 -8.63
CA ILE A 202 5.87 -16.44 -7.81
C ILE A 202 4.77 -17.46 -8.03
N ARG A 203 5.14 -18.67 -8.43
CA ARG A 203 4.20 -19.76 -8.74
C ARG A 203 4.42 -20.91 -7.79
N VAL A 204 3.33 -21.39 -7.23
CA VAL A 204 3.30 -22.43 -6.22
C VAL A 204 2.30 -23.49 -6.68
N PRO A 205 2.71 -24.72 -7.00
CA PRO A 205 1.77 -25.82 -7.23
C PRO A 205 0.95 -26.07 -5.96
N VAL A 206 -0.37 -26.13 -6.10
CA VAL A 206 -1.31 -26.30 -4.97
C VAL A 206 -2.20 -27.55 -5.09
N ASP A 207 -2.13 -28.26 -6.21
CA ASP A 207 -2.76 -29.57 -6.39
C ASP A 207 -1.83 -30.46 -7.23
N ASN A 208 -1.58 -31.67 -6.73
CA ASN A 208 -0.71 -32.67 -7.33
C ASN A 208 -1.26 -34.10 -7.14
N ASP A 209 -2.59 -34.28 -7.05
CA ASP A 209 -3.23 -35.61 -6.94
C ASP A 209 -3.19 -36.44 -8.26
N GLY A 210 -2.12 -36.28 -9.05
CA GLY A 210 -1.79 -37.13 -10.20
C GLY A 210 -2.55 -36.83 -11.50
N GLY A 211 -3.51 -35.91 -11.51
CA GLY A 211 -4.33 -35.59 -12.69
C GLY A 211 -4.06 -34.22 -13.32
N THR A 212 -4.09 -33.14 -12.54
CA THR A 212 -4.06 -31.76 -13.06
C THR A 212 -3.14 -30.88 -12.21
N LYS A 213 -2.07 -30.34 -12.82
CA LYS A 213 -1.20 -29.38 -12.14
C LYS A 213 -1.91 -28.02 -12.04
N THR A 214 -2.50 -27.70 -10.90
CA THR A 214 -2.95 -26.31 -10.64
C THR A 214 -1.87 -25.54 -9.90
N GLU A 215 -1.69 -24.28 -10.29
CA GLU A 215 -0.68 -23.39 -9.72
C GLU A 215 -1.35 -22.16 -9.12
N MET A 216 -1.04 -21.83 -7.88
CA MET A 216 -1.28 -20.50 -7.34
C MET A 216 -0.20 -19.55 -7.85
N VAL A 217 -0.63 -18.45 -8.47
CA VAL A 217 0.25 -17.44 -9.06
C VAL A 217 0.08 -16.13 -8.30
N PHE A 218 1.19 -15.66 -7.73
CA PHE A 218 1.31 -14.37 -7.09
C PHE A 218 1.94 -13.36 -8.04
N LEU A 219 1.29 -12.23 -8.23
CA LEU A 219 1.84 -11.07 -8.94
C LEU A 219 2.17 -9.99 -7.92
N CYS A 220 3.46 -9.82 -7.61
CA CYS A 220 3.92 -8.82 -6.67
C CYS A 220 4.00 -7.44 -7.33
N PRO A 221 3.39 -6.38 -6.75
CA PRO A 221 3.56 -5.02 -7.25
C PRO A 221 4.98 -4.49 -7.04
N CYS A 222 5.31 -3.34 -7.63
CA CYS A 222 6.64 -2.74 -7.56
C CYS A 222 7.03 -2.30 -6.14
N ASP A 223 6.05 -2.05 -5.28
CA ASP A 223 6.19 -1.66 -3.87
C ASP A 223 5.99 -2.83 -2.90
N TYR A 224 5.96 -4.07 -3.39
CA TYR A 224 5.87 -5.26 -2.53
C TYR A 224 7.05 -5.29 -1.53
N PRO A 225 6.83 -5.54 -0.23
CA PRO A 225 5.60 -6.09 0.38
C PRO A 225 4.63 -5.06 0.96
N VAL A 226 4.85 -3.75 0.72
CA VAL A 226 3.92 -2.70 1.17
C VAL A 226 2.59 -2.85 0.44
N GLY A 227 2.65 -2.93 -0.89
CA GLY A 227 1.53 -3.32 -1.72
C GLY A 227 1.25 -4.83 -1.62
N ALA A 228 -0.03 -5.19 -1.53
CA ALA A 228 -0.46 -6.58 -1.53
C ALA A 228 -0.22 -7.24 -2.90
N PRO A 229 0.18 -8.51 -2.96
CA PRO A 229 0.26 -9.23 -4.22
C PRO A 229 -1.17 -9.52 -4.73
N SER A 230 -1.33 -9.54 -6.05
CA SER A 230 -2.53 -10.11 -6.66
C SER A 230 -2.38 -11.63 -6.76
N VAL A 231 -3.45 -12.38 -6.52
CA VAL A 231 -3.42 -13.84 -6.46
C VAL A 231 -4.46 -14.45 -7.42
N ALA A 232 -4.04 -15.45 -8.17
CA ALA A 232 -4.93 -16.23 -9.04
C ALA A 232 -4.53 -17.71 -9.05
N ILE A 233 -5.50 -18.59 -9.26
CA ILE A 233 -5.29 -20.00 -9.54
C ILE A 233 -5.23 -20.20 -11.05
N LEU A 234 -4.13 -20.77 -11.54
CA LEU A 234 -3.95 -21.22 -12.90
C LEU A 234 -4.33 -22.69 -13.01
N ASP A 235 -5.36 -22.95 -13.81
CA ASP A 235 -5.78 -24.31 -14.13
C ASP A 235 -4.87 -24.93 -15.20
N GLY A 236 -4.25 -26.06 -14.88
CA GLY A 236 -3.27 -26.72 -15.73
C GLY A 236 -3.80 -27.20 -17.08
N THR A 237 -5.10 -27.51 -17.18
CA THR A 237 -5.75 -28.06 -18.37
C THR A 237 -6.25 -26.97 -19.29
N SER A 238 -7.04 -26.06 -18.75
CA SER A 238 -7.66 -24.96 -19.50
C SER A 238 -6.72 -23.77 -19.72
N LYS A 239 -5.61 -23.70 -18.96
CA LYS A 239 -4.69 -22.55 -18.93
C LYS A 239 -5.37 -21.23 -18.55
N GLN A 240 -6.53 -21.30 -17.90
CA GLN A 240 -7.26 -20.12 -17.44
C GLN A 240 -6.82 -19.70 -16.04
N TYR A 241 -6.79 -18.38 -15.83
CA TYR A 241 -6.56 -17.77 -14.54
C TYR A 241 -7.89 -17.42 -13.88
N LYS A 242 -8.07 -17.86 -12.62
CA LYS A 242 -9.21 -17.47 -11.78
C LYS A 242 -8.68 -16.65 -10.60
N PRO A 243 -9.09 -15.38 -10.43
CA PRO A 243 -8.72 -14.60 -9.25
C PRO A 243 -9.09 -15.34 -7.97
N TYR A 244 -8.17 -15.36 -7.00
CA TYR A 244 -8.40 -15.97 -5.70
C TYR A 244 -8.72 -14.88 -4.67
N GLN A 245 -9.86 -15.01 -4.00
CA GLN A 245 -10.24 -14.11 -2.91
C GLN A 245 -9.64 -14.64 -1.62
N SER A 246 -8.78 -13.85 -0.98
CA SER A 246 -8.10 -14.24 0.26
C SER A 246 -8.30 -13.18 1.33
N ASN A 247 -8.69 -13.61 2.52
CA ASN A 247 -8.74 -12.78 3.72
C ASN A 247 -7.35 -12.30 4.11
N THR A 248 -6.33 -13.15 3.91
CA THR A 248 -4.92 -12.77 4.12
C THR A 248 -4.54 -11.58 3.25
N ILE A 249 -4.88 -11.61 1.96
CA ILE A 249 -4.68 -10.50 1.01
C ILE A 249 -5.55 -9.28 1.37
N ASN A 250 -6.81 -9.49 1.75
CA ASN A 250 -7.70 -8.40 2.14
C ASN A 250 -7.19 -7.63 3.37
N ALA A 251 -6.50 -8.31 4.29
CA ALA A 251 -5.88 -7.70 5.46
C ALA A 251 -4.35 -7.60 5.33
N TRP A 252 -3.82 -7.52 4.10
CA TRP A 252 -2.38 -7.51 3.84
C TRP A 252 -1.65 -6.39 4.58
N ASN A 253 -0.45 -6.70 5.04
CA ASN A 253 0.52 -5.77 5.62
C ASN A 253 1.92 -6.38 5.47
N ILE A 254 2.97 -5.57 5.66
CA ILE A 254 4.37 -6.01 5.48
C ILE A 254 4.79 -7.22 6.35
N ASN A 255 4.05 -7.59 7.40
CA ASN A 255 4.37 -8.74 8.25
C ASN A 255 3.77 -10.06 7.75
N LYS A 256 2.88 -10.02 6.76
CA LYS A 256 2.30 -11.22 6.13
C LYS A 256 3.21 -11.73 5.03
N TYR A 257 3.15 -13.03 4.75
CA TYR A 257 3.93 -13.73 3.74
C TYR A 257 3.04 -14.50 2.77
N LEU A 258 3.56 -14.86 1.60
CA LEU A 258 2.84 -15.63 0.59
C LEU A 258 2.42 -17.01 1.13
N ARG A 259 3.24 -17.61 2.01
CA ARG A 259 2.90 -18.86 2.71
C ARG A 259 1.60 -18.77 3.51
N ASP A 260 1.25 -17.59 4.02
CA ASP A 260 0.03 -17.41 4.81
C ASP A 260 -1.21 -17.54 3.90
N VAL A 261 -1.10 -17.05 2.66
CA VAL A 261 -2.13 -17.18 1.63
C VAL A 261 -2.26 -18.62 1.15
N VAL A 262 -1.14 -19.33 0.96
CA VAL A 262 -1.16 -20.75 0.59
C VAL A 262 -1.77 -21.60 1.71
N SER A 263 -1.47 -21.28 2.97
CA SER A 263 -2.04 -21.96 4.13
C SER A 263 -3.56 -21.74 4.23
N GLU A 264 -4.02 -20.52 3.99
CA GLU A 264 -5.46 -20.20 3.89
C GLU A 264 -6.15 -21.03 2.81
N TYR A 265 -5.59 -21.07 1.60
CA TYR A 265 -6.13 -21.86 0.49
C TYR A 265 -6.21 -23.36 0.80
N ASN A 266 -5.16 -23.93 1.38
CA ASN A 266 -5.15 -25.35 1.73
C ASN A 266 -6.23 -25.68 2.78
N ALA A 267 -6.46 -24.78 3.74
CA ALA A 267 -7.52 -24.95 4.73
C ALA A 267 -8.92 -24.88 4.09
N ASP A 268 -9.15 -23.95 3.17
CA ASP A 268 -10.43 -23.81 2.45
C ASP A 268 -10.75 -25.06 1.61
N ILE A 269 -9.76 -25.63 0.91
CA ILE A 269 -9.92 -26.87 0.15
C ILE A 269 -10.21 -28.05 1.08
N GLN A 270 -9.48 -28.18 2.20
CA GLN A 270 -9.73 -29.26 3.16
C GLN A 270 -11.16 -29.19 3.73
N HIS A 271 -11.66 -27.98 4.00
CA HIS A 271 -13.03 -27.79 4.45
C HIS A 271 -14.06 -28.23 3.40
N GLN A 272 -13.86 -27.87 2.13
CA GLN A 272 -14.74 -28.30 1.02
C GLN A 272 -14.74 -29.82 0.80
N ILE A 273 -13.63 -30.50 1.08
CA ILE A 273 -13.56 -31.97 0.98
C ILE A 273 -14.28 -32.65 2.16
N GLN A 274 -14.18 -32.08 3.36
CA GLN A 274 -14.75 -32.67 4.58
C GLN A 274 -16.25 -32.37 4.75
N ASP A 275 -16.73 -31.25 4.22
CA ASP A 275 -18.13 -30.85 4.26
C ASP A 275 -18.59 -30.43 2.84
N PRO A 276 -18.70 -31.40 1.91
CA PRO A 276 -19.30 -31.15 0.61
C PRO A 276 -20.81 -31.03 0.81
N ASP A 277 -21.35 -29.82 0.72
CA ASP A 277 -22.80 -29.55 0.69
C ASP A 277 -23.61 -30.59 -0.13
#